data_AF-A0A2I0WQY7-F1
#
_entry.id   AF-A0A2I0WQY7-F1
#
_cell.length_a   1.000
_cell.length_b   1.000
_cell.length_c   1.000
_cell.angle_alpha   90.00
_cell.angle_beta   90.00
_cell.angle_gamma   90.00
#
_symmetry.space_group_name_H-M   'P 1'
#
loop_
_entity.id
_entity.type
_entity.pdbx_description
1 polymer ?
#
loop_
_entity_poly.entity_id
_entity_poly.type
_entity_poly.pdbx_seq_one_letter_code
_entity_poly.pdbx_strand_id
1 'polypeptide(L)' 'MYYNYAHNIGFSVRKDHHGFWSNSRKIKSKDFVCSNAGFKKGIDLNSNLKYRRDNTRTGCPAMVRFSVSQGSLEGS' A
#
# COMPACT_ATOMS: atom_id res chain seq x y z
N MET A 1 -5.99 9.03 -11.34
CA MET A 1 -4.85 9.90 -10.95
C MET A 1 -3.59 9.17 -10.52
N TYR A 2 -3.56 8.07 -9.75
CA TYR A 2 -2.30 7.31 -9.60
C TYR A 2 -2.08 6.24 -10.69
N TYR A 3 -3.15 5.58 -11.13
CA TYR A 3 -3.11 4.58 -12.21
C TYR A 3 -2.67 5.17 -13.57
N ASN A 4 -3.19 6.34 -13.96
CA ASN A 4 -2.80 6.99 -15.22
C ASN A 4 -1.33 7.44 -15.18
N TYR A 5 -0.86 7.93 -14.02
CA TYR A 5 0.56 8.24 -13.82
C TYR A 5 1.42 6.98 -13.97
N ALA A 6 1.02 5.89 -13.32
CA ALA A 6 1.71 4.60 -13.43
C ALA A 6 1.74 4.07 -14.87
N HIS A 7 0.62 4.17 -15.59
CA HIS A 7 0.52 3.82 -17.00
C HIS A 7 1.47 4.66 -17.86
N ASN A 8 1.50 5.98 -17.66
CA ASN A 8 2.36 6.88 -18.43
C ASN A 8 3.86 6.69 -18.15
N ILE A 9 4.23 6.29 -16.93
CA ILE A 9 5.62 6.03 -16.53
C ILE A 9 6.02 4.56 -16.79
N GLY A 10 5.08 3.67 -17.13
CA GLY A 10 5.35 2.27 -17.46
C GLY A 10 5.52 1.35 -16.25
N PHE A 11 4.80 1.60 -15.15
CA PHE A 11 4.75 0.69 -14.00
C PHE A 11 3.31 0.35 -13.60
N SER A 12 3.13 -0.74 -12.85
CA SER A 12 1.81 -1.13 -12.32
C SER A 12 1.62 -0.69 -10.87
N VAL A 13 0.37 -0.50 -10.46
CA VAL A 13 0.00 -0.11 -9.09
C VAL A 13 -0.48 -1.34 -8.31
N ARG A 14 0.03 -1.53 -7.10
CA ARG A 14 -0.41 -2.59 -6.18
C ARG A 14 -0.99 -2.00 -4.89
N LYS A 15 -1.91 -2.75 -4.27
CA LYS A 15 -2.42 -2.45 -2.92
C LYS A 15 -1.36 -2.90 -1.91
N ASP A 16 -1.01 -2.06 -0.96
CA ASP A 16 0.01 -2.38 0.05
C ASP A 16 -0.63 -2.61 1.42
N HIS A 17 -0.89 -1.52 2.15
CA HIS A 17 -1.43 -1.56 3.50
C HIS A 17 -2.82 -0.91 3.55
N HIS A 18 -3.64 -1.36 4.51
CA HIS A 18 -4.86 -0.67 4.89
C HIS A 18 -4.91 -0.48 6.41
N GLY A 19 -5.10 0.75 6.85
CA GLY A 19 -5.34 1.04 8.25
C GLY A 19 -6.80 0.83 8.59
N PHE A 20 -7.09 0.30 9.77
CA PHE A 20 -8.44 0.29 10.35
C PHE A 20 -8.52 1.30 11.49
N TRP A 21 -9.74 1.71 11.81
CA TRP A 21 -10.00 2.43 13.05
C TRP A 21 -9.83 1.48 14.25
N SER A 22 -9.25 1.97 15.35
CA SER A 22 -9.02 1.17 16.57
C SER A 22 -10.31 0.53 17.11
N ASN A 23 -11.43 1.26 17.04
CA ASN A 23 -12.72 0.85 17.61
C ASN A 23 -13.74 0.40 16.57
N SER A 24 -13.36 0.26 15.29
CA SER A 24 -14.28 -0.27 14.28
C SER A 24 -13.55 -0.99 13.16
N ARG A 25 -14.17 -2.06 12.63
CA ARG A 25 -13.68 -2.74 11.41
C ARG A 25 -13.81 -1.90 10.13
N LYS A 26 -13.98 -0.57 10.25
CA LYS A 26 -14.03 0.35 9.12
C LYS A 26 -12.61 0.69 8.69
N ILE A 27 -12.38 0.69 7.37
CA ILE A 27 -11.10 1.05 6.78
C ILE A 27 -10.90 2.56 6.98
N LYS A 28 -9.80 2.92 7.67
CA LYS A 28 -9.35 4.29 7.89
C LYS A 28 -8.52 4.81 6.74
N SER A 29 -7.64 3.95 6.20
CA SER A 29 -6.77 4.32 5.09
C SER A 29 -6.51 3.15 4.15
N LYS A 30 -6.19 3.47 2.91
CA LYS A 30 -5.77 2.51 1.89
C LYS A 30 -4.58 3.06 1.11
N ASP A 31 -3.51 2.27 1.08
CA ASP A 31 -2.26 2.64 0.44
C ASP A 31 -2.09 1.91 -0.89
N PHE A 32 -1.72 2.67 -1.91
CA PHE A 32 -1.38 2.18 -3.24
C PHE A 32 0.05 2.58 -3.57
N VAL A 33 0.84 1.63 -4.05
CA VAL A 33 2.27 1.83 -4.32
C VAL A 33 2.64 1.31 -5.69
N CYS A 34 3.77 1.78 -6.23
CA CYS A 34 4.29 1.24 -7.47
C CYS A 34 4.78 -0.21 -7.31
N SER A 35 4.71 -1.00 -8.36
CA SER A 35 5.18 -2.40 -8.38
C SER A 35 6.68 -2.54 -8.59
N ASN A 36 7.32 -1.55 -9.22
CA ASN A 36 8.66 -1.71 -9.78
C ASN A 36 9.79 -1.09 -8.95
N ALA A 37 9.50 -0.14 -8.06
CA ALA A 37 10.50 0.50 -7.19
C ALA A 37 10.47 -0.05 -5.75
N GLY A 38 11.57 0.15 -5.03
CA GLY A 38 11.79 -0.41 -3.69
C GLY A 38 12.66 -1.66 -3.70
N PHE A 39 12.82 -2.30 -2.55
CA PHE A 39 13.70 -3.45 -2.34
C PHE A 39 12.88 -4.74 -2.36
N LYS A 40 13.46 -5.83 -2.87
CA LYS A 40 12.86 -7.16 -2.74
C LYS A 40 12.70 -7.44 -1.24
N LYS A 41 11.48 -7.74 -0.79
CA LYS A 41 11.29 -8.18 0.60
C LYS A 41 12.14 -9.45 0.75
N GLY A 42 13.05 -9.45 1.73
CA GLY A 42 13.94 -10.58 1.96
C GLY A 42 13.14 -11.87 2.00
N ILE A 43 13.67 -12.92 1.36
CA ILE A 43 13.06 -14.25 1.47
C ILE A 43 13.24 -14.65 2.92
N ASP A 44 12.14 -14.79 3.65
CA ASP A 44 12.16 -15.32 5.00
C ASP A 44 12.49 -16.82 4.90
N LEU A 45 13.79 -17.14 4.88
CA LEU A 45 14.31 -18.50 4.77
C LEU A 45 13.87 -19.40 5.94
N ASN A 46 13.37 -18.79 7.02
CA ASN A 46 12.87 -19.46 8.21
C ASN A 46 11.35 -19.74 8.17
N SER A 47 10.67 -19.37 7.09
CA SER A 47 9.24 -19.57 6.96
C SER A 47 8.94 -20.87 6.21
N ASN A 48 8.48 -21.89 6.94
CA ASN A 48 7.94 -23.16 6.42
C ASN A 48 6.59 -22.92 5.69
N LEU A 49 6.55 -21.94 4.79
CA LEU A 49 5.33 -21.54 4.11
C LEU A 49 5.12 -22.43 2.88
N LYS A 50 4.02 -23.18 2.91
CA LYS A 50 3.47 -23.99 1.80
C LYS A 50 3.28 -23.18 0.49
N TYR A 51 3.34 -21.85 0.56
CA TYR A 51 3.25 -20.94 -0.57
C TYR A 51 4.32 -19.85 -0.44
N ARG A 52 5.24 -19.76 -1.43
CA ARG A 52 6.13 -18.61 -1.57
C ARG A 52 5.27 -17.41 -1.95
N ARG A 53 5.10 -16.46 -1.03
CA ARG A 53 4.54 -15.14 -1.41
C ARG A 53 5.42 -14.59 -2.52
N ASP A 54 4.78 -14.14 -3.61
CA ASP A 54 5.48 -13.46 -4.69
C ASP A 54 6.38 -12.38 -4.12
N ASN A 55 7.59 -12.28 -4.68
CA ASN A 55 8.60 -11.33 -4.24
C ASN A 55 8.13 -9.91 -4.58
N THR A 56 7.32 -9.35 -3.69
CA THR A 56 6.81 -7.99 -3.80
C THR A 56 7.90 -7.04 -3.37
N ARG A 57 8.19 -6.06 -4.24
CA ARG A 57 9.08 -4.96 -3.88
C ARG A 57 8.38 -4.09 -2.83
N THR A 58 9.07 -3.84 -1.73
CA THR A 58 8.62 -3.03 -0.59
C THR A 58 9.41 -1.72 -0.51
N GLY A 59 8.78 -0.66 0.01
CA GLY A 59 9.44 0.65 0.16
C GLY A 59 9.51 1.46 -1.13
N CYS A 60 8.52 1.34 -2.02
CA CYS A 60 8.43 2.25 -3.17
C CYS A 60 8.18 3.69 -2.65
N PRO A 61 9.01 4.69 -3.03
CA PRO A 61 8.81 6.08 -2.61
C PRO A 61 7.59 6.72 -3.29
N ALA A 62 7.18 6.22 -4.46
CA ALA A 62 5.92 6.60 -5.09
C ALA A 62 4.76 5.83 -4.43
N MET A 63 4.01 6.51 -3.57
CA MET A 63 2.84 6.01 -2.86
C MET A 63 1.72 7.05 -2.91
N VAL A 64 0.48 6.57 -3.04
CA VAL A 64 -0.73 7.37 -2.77
C VAL A 64 -1.52 6.72 -1.65
N ARG A 65 -1.78 7.50 -0.60
CA ARG A 65 -2.59 7.09 0.56
C ARG A 65 -3.92 7.82 0.52
N PHE A 66 -5.00 7.07 0.51
CA PHE A 66 -6.35 7.60 0.73
C PHE A 66 -6.70 7.39 2.19
N SER A 67 -7.02 8.47 2.90
CA SER A 67 -7.49 8.41 4.28
C SER A 67 -8.89 8.98 4.39
N VAL A 68 -9.76 8.28 5.10
CA VAL A 68 -11.09 8.79 5.46
C VAL A 68 -10.93 9.53 6.78
N SER A 69 -11.06 10.85 6.77
CA SER A 69 -11.31 11.61 8.00
C SER A 69 -12.78 11.41 8.37
N GLN A 70 -13.08 10.95 9.59
CA GLN A 70 -14.39 11.24 10.15
C GLN A 70 -14.43 12.75 10.26
N GLY A 71 -15.33 13.41 9.54
CA GLY A 71 -15.40 14.88 9.53
C GLY A 71 -15.60 15.39 10.96
N SER A 72 -14.54 15.90 11.57
CA SER A 72 -14.66 16.98 12.53
C SER A 72 -14.72 18.25 11.70
N LEU A 73 -15.92 18.81 11.58
CA LEU A 73 -16.06 20.25 11.55
C LEU A 73 -15.41 20.75 12.85
N GLU A 74 -14.15 21.12 12.80
CA GLU A 74 -13.61 22.08 13.76
C GLU A 74 -12.93 23.16 12.93
N GLY A 75 -13.70 24.24 12.73
CA GLY A 75 -13.12 25.52 12.40
C GLY A 75 -12.26 26.00 13.57
N SER A 76 -11.15 26.63 13.22
CA SER A 76 -10.41 27.62 14.01
C SER A 76 -9.52 28.36 13.03
#